data_AF-A0A3N5YUT9-F1
#
_entry.id   AF-A0A3N5YUT9-F1
#
_cell.length_a   1.000
_cell.length_b   1.000
_cell.length_c   1.000
_cell.angle_alpha   90.00
_cell.angle_beta   90.00
_cell.angle_gamma   90.00
#
_symmetry.space_group_name_H-M   'P 1'
#
loop_
_entity.id
_entity.type
_entity.pdbx_description
1 polymer ?
#
loop_
_entity_poly.entity_id
_entity_poly.type
_entity_poly.pdbx_seq_one_letter_code
_entity_poly.pdbx_strand_id
1 'polypeptide(L)'
;MLSPFIDELARRVLVCDGAMGTMLYSKGVFVNRCFESLNLSQPDLVAEIHLGYVRAGADVVETNTFGANRIKLGSFGLSEKVRAINVAGARVARHAAREQAWVAGAIGPLGIRIEPWGKTGVDEAEEYFREQAQALLDGPVDLFILETFRDLREIGAAIAAVRGLCDLPIVAQMTIEDDGHTLDGTPPEKFGPELVRLGAHIVGVNCSVGPAPMLETIERLAETTEAPLAAQPNAGKPRNIEGRTLYLSSPEYLASYARRFIAKGVRLVGGCCGTTPEHIRQIKLAVGASTAAPARHVAGPPGAAAVEERGVAPAAREQKSRLAHAMARGKFVHLVELTPPRGHEAAATVEEARRLKIRGVDAVNVPDGPLSAARMSAISIAVLIEQQAGI
;
A
#
# COMPACT_ATOMS: atom_id res chain seq x y z
N MET A 1 7.53 -8.20 25.94
CA MET A 1 6.24 -8.91 26.01
C MET A 1 5.52 -8.57 24.72
N LEU A 2 5.00 -9.56 23.98
CA LEU A 2 4.28 -9.29 22.72
C LEU A 2 3.03 -8.44 23.03
N SER A 3 2.51 -7.70 22.03
CA SER A 3 1.33 -6.85 22.26
C SER A 3 0.07 -7.71 22.51
N PRO A 4 -0.94 -7.22 23.24
CA PRO A 4 -2.18 -7.97 23.48
C PRO A 4 -2.87 -8.47 22.21
N PHE A 5 -2.78 -7.69 21.13
CA PHE A 5 -3.31 -8.08 19.82
C PHE A 5 -2.59 -9.33 19.26
N ILE A 6 -1.26 -9.36 19.36
CA ILE A 6 -0.44 -10.46 18.86
C ILE A 6 -0.69 -11.74 19.66
N ASP A 7 -0.85 -11.62 20.98
CA ASP A 7 -1.21 -12.75 21.85
C ASP A 7 -2.60 -13.32 21.48
N GLU A 8 -3.59 -12.45 21.22
CA GLU A 8 -4.91 -12.92 20.83
C GLU A 8 -4.91 -13.57 19.43
N LEU A 9 -4.16 -12.99 18.49
CA LEU A 9 -3.97 -13.55 17.16
C LEU A 9 -3.31 -14.94 17.22
N ALA A 10 -2.47 -15.22 18.21
CA ALA A 10 -1.91 -16.55 18.46
C ALA A 10 -2.96 -17.55 18.98
N ARG A 11 -3.91 -17.08 19.80
CA ARG A 11 -4.95 -17.90 20.43
C ARG A 11 -6.11 -18.25 19.51
N ARG A 12 -6.56 -17.31 18.67
CA ARG A 12 -7.70 -17.51 17.76
C ARG A 12 -7.52 -16.78 16.43
N VAL A 13 -8.45 -17.03 15.51
CA VAL A 13 -8.60 -16.22 14.29
C VAL A 13 -9.35 -14.94 14.66
N LEU A 14 -8.85 -13.81 14.17
CA LEU A 14 -9.47 -12.49 14.31
C LEU A 14 -10.18 -12.11 13.02
N VAL A 15 -11.28 -11.39 13.16
CA VAL A 15 -12.07 -10.88 12.04
C VAL A 15 -11.81 -9.38 11.86
N CYS A 16 -11.23 -8.98 10.73
CA CYS A 16 -11.16 -7.57 10.32
C CYS A 16 -12.51 -7.12 9.75
N ASP A 17 -12.74 -5.81 9.71
CA ASP A 17 -13.96 -5.24 9.14
C ASP A 17 -14.00 -5.34 7.60
N GLY A 18 -14.91 -4.56 7.00
CA GLY A 18 -15.14 -4.54 5.56
C GLY A 18 -14.96 -3.14 4.97
N ALA A 19 -15.44 -2.93 3.75
CA ALA A 19 -15.16 -1.69 3.02
C ALA A 19 -15.83 -0.42 3.57
N MET A 20 -15.04 0.43 4.23
CA MET A 20 -15.39 1.81 4.58
C MET A 20 -15.88 2.61 3.36
N GLY A 21 -15.09 2.62 2.27
CA GLY A 21 -15.42 3.40 1.06
C GLY A 21 -16.71 2.95 0.37
N THR A 22 -17.01 1.64 0.37
CA THR A 22 -18.28 1.11 -0.18
C THR A 22 -19.46 1.55 0.68
N MET A 23 -19.32 1.50 2.00
CA MET A 23 -20.37 1.92 2.92
C MET A 23 -20.63 3.44 2.85
N LEU A 24 -19.59 4.26 2.74
CA LEU A 24 -19.71 5.71 2.51
C LEU A 24 -20.43 6.03 1.19
N TYR A 25 -20.08 5.31 0.11
CA TYR A 25 -20.75 5.45 -1.17
C TYR A 25 -22.25 5.09 -1.08
N SER A 26 -22.59 4.01 -0.39
CA SER A 26 -23.99 3.60 -0.19
C SER A 26 -24.81 4.62 0.60
N LYS A 27 -24.15 5.45 1.40
CA LYS A 27 -24.75 6.54 2.18
C LYS A 27 -24.70 7.90 1.46
N GLY A 28 -24.40 7.91 0.16
CA GLY A 28 -24.48 9.10 -0.69
C GLY A 28 -23.20 9.95 -0.76
N VAL A 29 -22.06 9.43 -0.30
CA VAL A 29 -20.77 10.09 -0.50
C VAL A 29 -20.05 9.53 -1.73
N PHE A 30 -20.05 10.30 -2.82
CA PHE A 30 -19.48 9.86 -4.08
C PHE A 30 -17.95 10.01 -4.14
N VAL A 31 -17.33 9.23 -5.04
CA VAL A 31 -15.86 9.09 -5.20
C VAL A 31 -15.13 10.38 -5.60
N ASN A 32 -15.85 11.42 -6.00
CA ASN A 32 -15.29 12.74 -6.29
C ASN A 32 -14.96 13.55 -5.01
N ARG A 33 -15.32 13.04 -3.83
CA ARG A 33 -14.97 13.64 -2.53
C ARG A 33 -13.87 12.82 -1.85
N CYS A 34 -13.05 13.50 -1.05
CA CYS A 34 -12.10 12.84 -0.16
C CYS A 34 -12.85 12.17 1.00
N PHE A 35 -12.87 10.84 1.05
CA PHE A 35 -13.53 10.08 2.11
C PHE A 35 -12.88 10.30 3.47
N GLU A 36 -11.56 10.47 3.51
CA GLU A 36 -10.81 10.71 4.74
C GLU A 36 -11.20 12.07 5.36
N SER A 37 -11.56 13.07 4.54
CA SER A 37 -12.04 14.37 5.03
C SER A 37 -13.35 14.30 5.83
N LEU A 38 -14.09 13.18 5.73
CA LEU A 38 -15.30 12.93 6.51
C LEU A 38 -14.98 12.73 7.99
N ASN A 39 -13.76 12.34 8.35
CA ASN A 39 -13.33 12.27 9.75
C ASN A 39 -13.48 13.61 10.48
N LEU A 40 -13.40 14.72 9.74
CA LEU A 40 -13.59 16.07 10.27
C LEU A 40 -14.99 16.61 10.00
N SER A 41 -15.49 16.38 8.78
CA SER A 41 -16.74 17.03 8.33
C SER A 41 -18.01 16.27 8.68
N GLN A 42 -17.95 14.94 8.79
CA GLN A 42 -19.08 14.06 9.11
C GLN A 42 -18.63 12.87 9.98
N PRO A 43 -18.04 13.13 11.17
CA PRO A 43 -17.51 12.06 12.03
C PRO A 43 -18.56 11.05 12.46
N ASP A 44 -19.82 11.48 12.67
CA ASP A 44 -20.92 10.59 13.06
C ASP A 44 -21.25 9.55 11.98
N LEU A 45 -21.16 9.94 10.70
CA LEU A 45 -21.35 9.03 9.56
C LEU A 45 -20.28 7.94 9.54
N VAL A 46 -19.03 8.32 9.76
CA VAL A 46 -17.89 7.38 9.83
C VAL A 46 -18.03 6.47 11.07
N ALA A 47 -18.40 7.03 12.22
CA ALA A 47 -18.64 6.29 13.45
C ALA A 47 -19.77 5.26 13.28
N GLU A 48 -20.86 5.61 12.59
CA GLU A 48 -21.97 4.71 12.31
C GLU A 48 -21.51 3.48 11.52
N ILE A 49 -20.64 3.67 10.52
CA ILE A 49 -20.11 2.57 9.71
C ILE A 49 -19.22 1.65 10.55
N HIS A 50 -18.27 2.19 11.31
CA HIS A 50 -17.45 1.39 12.22
C HIS A 50 -18.32 0.61 13.21
N LEU A 51 -19.31 1.27 13.82
CA LEU A 51 -20.23 0.62 14.75
C LEU A 51 -21.03 -0.50 14.09
N GLY A 52 -21.38 -0.35 12.82
CA GLY A 52 -21.99 -1.41 12.02
C GLY A 52 -21.13 -2.66 11.92
N TYR A 53 -19.82 -2.50 11.68
CA TYR A 53 -18.87 -3.62 11.63
C TYR A 53 -18.57 -4.23 13.01
N VAL A 54 -18.41 -3.41 14.05
CA VAL A 54 -18.26 -3.89 15.44
C VAL A 54 -19.47 -4.72 15.84
N ARG A 55 -20.70 -4.25 15.57
CA ARG A 55 -21.94 -5.01 15.83
C ARG A 55 -22.06 -6.28 15.01
N ALA A 56 -21.44 -6.34 13.83
CA ALA A 56 -21.35 -7.56 13.03
C ALA A 56 -20.34 -8.57 13.57
N GLY A 57 -19.53 -8.19 14.56
CA GLY A 57 -18.55 -9.06 15.21
C GLY A 57 -17.12 -8.91 14.69
N ALA A 58 -16.80 -7.78 14.03
CA ALA A 58 -15.42 -7.42 13.73
C ALA A 58 -14.62 -7.31 15.03
N ASP A 59 -13.48 -8.00 15.09
CA ASP A 59 -12.50 -7.90 16.16
C ASP A 59 -11.54 -6.74 15.91
N VAL A 60 -11.30 -6.38 14.65
CA VAL A 60 -10.44 -5.27 14.24
C VAL A 60 -11.24 -4.35 13.32
N VAL A 61 -11.15 -3.05 13.55
CA VAL A 61 -11.68 -2.03 12.64
C VAL A 61 -10.57 -1.15 12.11
N GLU A 62 -10.61 -0.87 10.82
CA GLU A 62 -9.62 -0.04 10.13
C GLU A 62 -10.02 1.42 10.21
N THR A 63 -9.10 2.34 10.54
CA THR A 63 -9.40 3.77 10.53
C THR A 63 -9.75 4.24 9.12
N ASN A 64 -10.65 5.21 8.99
CA ASN A 64 -10.95 5.85 7.70
C ASN A 64 -9.81 6.78 7.24
N THR A 65 -8.63 6.22 6.99
CA THR A 65 -7.37 6.95 6.73
C THR A 65 -6.54 6.34 5.61
N PHE A 66 -7.06 5.38 4.85
CA PHE A 66 -6.36 4.72 3.75
C PHE A 66 -5.57 5.71 2.85
N GLY A 67 -6.19 6.79 2.39
CA GLY A 67 -5.56 7.83 1.59
C GLY A 67 -5.16 9.10 2.32
N ALA A 68 -5.06 9.10 3.65
CA ALA A 68 -4.81 10.31 4.44
C ALA A 68 -3.32 10.73 4.49
N ASN A 69 -2.57 10.51 3.41
CA ASN A 69 -1.21 11.01 3.24
C ASN A 69 -1.17 12.34 2.49
N ARG A 70 -0.05 13.06 2.60
CA ARG A 70 0.14 14.39 2.01
C ARG A 70 -0.10 14.43 0.49
N ILE A 71 0.32 13.39 -0.22
CA ILE A 71 0.18 13.31 -1.68
C ILE A 71 -1.29 13.17 -2.09
N LYS A 72 -1.99 12.18 -1.56
CA LYS A 72 -3.41 11.94 -1.89
C LYS A 72 -4.30 13.08 -1.43
N LEU A 73 -4.10 13.60 -0.21
CA LEU A 73 -4.85 14.75 0.30
C LEU A 73 -4.56 16.03 -0.50
N GLY A 74 -3.37 16.17 -1.06
CA GLY A 74 -3.00 17.31 -1.91
C GLY A 74 -3.86 17.42 -3.17
N SER A 75 -4.28 16.30 -3.76
CA SER A 75 -5.20 16.32 -4.91
C SER A 75 -6.59 16.92 -4.59
N PHE A 76 -6.92 17.02 -3.29
CA PHE A 76 -8.14 17.66 -2.79
C PHE A 76 -7.88 19.03 -2.11
N GLY A 77 -6.65 19.55 -2.15
CA GLY A 77 -6.27 20.78 -1.46
C GLY A 77 -6.21 20.64 0.07
N LEU A 78 -5.95 19.45 0.58
CA LEU A 78 -5.99 19.11 2.01
C LEU A 78 -4.62 18.69 2.58
N SER A 79 -3.49 18.96 1.89
CA SER A 79 -2.14 18.58 2.33
C SER A 79 -1.81 19.03 3.75
N GLU A 80 -2.25 20.22 4.15
CA GLU A 80 -1.99 20.77 5.49
C GLU A 80 -2.89 20.17 6.58
N LYS A 81 -3.81 19.27 6.22
CA LYS A 81 -4.75 18.61 7.14
C LYS A 81 -4.41 17.15 7.41
N VAL A 82 -3.25 16.64 6.96
CA VAL A 82 -2.78 15.26 7.20
C VAL A 82 -2.95 14.89 8.68
N ARG A 83 -2.36 15.67 9.59
CA ARG A 83 -2.44 15.38 11.02
C ARG A 83 -3.87 15.41 11.55
N ALA A 84 -4.64 16.45 11.23
CA ALA A 84 -5.99 16.62 11.73
C ALA A 84 -6.92 15.48 11.27
N ILE A 85 -6.83 15.07 10.01
CA ILE A 85 -7.65 14.01 9.41
C ILE A 85 -7.33 12.64 10.01
N ASN A 86 -6.04 12.30 10.17
CA ASN A 86 -5.63 11.02 10.73
C ASN A 86 -5.98 10.89 12.21
N VAL A 87 -5.67 11.91 13.02
CA VAL A 87 -6.01 11.91 14.46
C VAL A 87 -7.52 11.80 14.66
N ALA A 88 -8.31 12.53 13.86
CA ALA A 88 -9.77 12.43 13.93
C ALA A 88 -10.27 11.03 13.51
N GLY A 89 -9.72 10.46 12.44
CA GLY A 89 -10.06 9.11 11.98
C GLY A 89 -9.79 8.04 13.05
N ALA A 90 -8.63 8.10 13.70
CA ALA A 90 -8.28 7.20 14.81
C ALA A 90 -9.23 7.37 16.01
N ARG A 91 -9.58 8.60 16.37
CA ARG A 91 -10.52 8.87 17.47
C ARG A 91 -11.93 8.40 17.18
N VAL A 92 -12.41 8.57 15.95
CA VAL A 92 -13.74 8.11 15.51
C VAL A 92 -13.81 6.58 15.55
N ALA A 93 -12.80 5.90 15.00
CA ALA A 93 -12.71 4.45 15.04
C ALA A 93 -12.66 3.93 16.49
N ARG A 94 -11.84 4.54 17.36
CA ARG A 94 -11.78 4.20 18.79
C ARG A 94 -13.11 4.41 19.51
N HIS A 95 -13.81 5.50 19.22
CA HIS A 95 -15.11 5.76 19.83
C HIS A 95 -16.13 4.68 19.49
N ALA A 96 -16.13 4.20 18.23
CA ALA A 96 -17.01 3.13 17.79
C ALA A 96 -16.58 1.75 18.32
N ALA A 97 -15.28 1.46 18.31
CA ALA A 97 -14.70 0.19 18.77
C ALA A 97 -14.85 -0.03 20.28
N ARG A 98 -14.70 1.04 21.07
CA ARG A 98 -14.62 0.97 22.54
C ARG A 98 -13.57 -0.06 22.96
N GLU A 99 -13.94 -0.98 23.84
CA GLU A 99 -13.15 -2.14 24.28
C GLU A 99 -13.52 -3.44 23.53
N GLN A 100 -14.36 -3.35 22.49
CA GLN A 100 -14.88 -4.54 21.78
C GLN A 100 -14.04 -4.94 20.58
N ALA A 101 -13.25 -4.01 20.03
CA ALA A 101 -12.42 -4.22 18.86
C ALA A 101 -11.11 -3.44 18.96
N TRP A 102 -10.07 -3.96 18.30
CA TRP A 102 -8.81 -3.24 18.07
C TRP A 102 -8.98 -2.22 16.94
N VAL A 103 -8.28 -1.09 17.05
CA VAL A 103 -8.27 -0.03 16.04
C VAL A 103 -6.97 -0.10 15.24
N ALA A 104 -7.07 -0.47 13.97
CA ALA A 104 -5.94 -0.51 13.05
C ALA A 104 -5.79 0.81 12.30
N GLY A 105 -4.63 1.48 12.46
CA GLY A 105 -4.24 2.62 11.65
C GLY A 105 -4.01 2.21 10.20
N ALA A 106 -4.99 2.47 9.34
CA ALA A 106 -4.93 2.10 7.92
C ALA A 106 -4.13 3.11 7.09
N ILE A 107 -3.13 2.60 6.38
CA ILE A 107 -2.27 3.35 5.47
C ILE A 107 -2.25 2.60 4.13
N GLY A 108 -2.70 3.28 3.08
CA GLY A 108 -2.60 2.82 1.69
C GLY A 108 -1.42 3.46 0.94
N PRO A 109 -1.21 3.07 -0.33
CA PRO A 109 -0.16 3.64 -1.16
C PRO A 109 -0.34 5.14 -1.41
N LEU A 110 0.75 5.83 -1.78
CA LEU A 110 0.76 7.27 -2.06
C LEU A 110 -0.02 7.63 -3.34
N GLY A 111 -0.33 6.64 -4.19
CA GLY A 111 -1.01 6.86 -5.46
C GLY A 111 -0.11 7.44 -6.55
N ILE A 112 1.20 7.45 -6.31
CA ILE A 112 2.24 7.84 -7.26
C ILE A 112 3.23 6.69 -7.45
N ARG A 113 4.02 6.74 -8.53
CA ARG A 113 5.15 5.84 -8.70
C ARG A 113 6.37 6.42 -7.99
N ILE A 114 7.08 5.58 -7.26
CA ILE A 114 8.37 5.91 -6.63
C ILE A 114 9.53 5.30 -7.43
N GLU A 115 10.77 5.66 -7.10
CA GLU A 115 11.97 5.10 -7.75
C GLU A 115 11.93 3.55 -7.76
N PRO A 116 12.22 2.91 -8.91
CA PRO A 116 12.74 3.48 -10.16
C PRO A 116 11.66 3.92 -11.15
N TRP A 117 10.38 3.70 -10.85
CA TRP A 117 9.27 3.89 -11.79
C TRP A 117 8.73 5.32 -11.84
N GLY A 118 9.09 6.15 -10.88
CA GLY A 118 8.70 7.55 -10.80
C GLY A 118 9.76 8.43 -10.15
N LYS A 119 9.42 9.72 -10.01
CA LYS A 119 10.38 10.77 -9.64
C LYS A 119 10.62 10.89 -8.13
N THR A 120 9.75 10.29 -7.32
CA THR A 120 9.81 10.35 -5.86
C THR A 120 10.75 9.27 -5.34
N GLY A 121 11.73 9.68 -4.52
CA GLY A 121 12.67 8.76 -3.89
C GLY A 121 12.00 7.86 -2.84
N VAL A 122 12.61 6.71 -2.53
CA VAL A 122 12.15 5.82 -1.46
C VAL A 122 12.22 6.52 -0.09
N ASP A 123 13.27 7.32 0.13
CA ASP A 123 13.47 8.17 1.31
C ASP A 123 12.37 9.24 1.42
N GLU A 124 12.02 9.88 0.31
CA GLU A 124 10.92 10.85 0.27
C GLU A 124 9.56 10.19 0.53
N ALA A 125 9.33 8.98 -0.02
CA ALA A 125 8.13 8.20 0.27
C ALA A 125 8.02 7.84 1.76
N GLU A 126 9.14 7.45 2.39
CA GLU A 126 9.20 7.17 3.82
C GLU A 126 8.80 8.38 4.66
N GLU A 127 9.23 9.60 4.31
CA GLU A 127 8.82 10.83 5.00
C GLU A 127 7.30 11.05 4.93
N TYR A 128 6.68 10.84 3.76
CA TYR A 128 5.24 10.97 3.61
C TYR A 128 4.47 9.95 4.46
N PHE A 129 4.95 8.71 4.53
CA PHE A 129 4.37 7.70 5.40
C PHE A 129 4.61 8.00 6.88
N ARG A 130 5.77 8.53 7.24
CA ARG A 130 6.11 8.88 8.63
C ARG A 130 5.21 10.00 9.15
N GLU A 131 4.90 10.99 8.33
CA GLU A 131 3.95 12.05 8.69
C GLU A 131 2.56 11.47 9.02
N GLN A 132 2.07 10.56 8.16
CA GLN A 132 0.77 9.90 8.38
C GLN A 132 0.80 8.99 9.62
N ALA A 133 1.83 8.15 9.74
CA ALA A 133 1.99 7.20 10.85
C ALA A 133 2.10 7.93 12.20
N GLN A 134 2.86 9.02 12.28
CA GLN A 134 2.94 9.84 13.50
C GLN A 134 1.58 10.40 13.89
N ALA A 135 0.80 10.90 12.92
CA ALA A 135 -0.54 11.40 13.21
C ALA A 135 -1.51 10.30 13.66
N LEU A 136 -1.36 9.07 13.17
CA LEU A 136 -2.11 7.91 13.64
C LEU A 136 -1.69 7.48 15.06
N LEU A 137 -0.40 7.56 15.40
CA LEU A 137 0.12 7.32 16.77
C LEU A 137 -0.33 8.38 17.78
N ASP A 138 -0.45 9.64 17.33
CA ASP A 138 -1.08 10.71 18.11
C ASP A 138 -2.59 10.42 18.33
N GLY A 139 -3.16 9.49 17.55
CA GLY A 139 -4.46 8.89 17.74
C GLY A 139 -4.38 7.54 18.50
N PRO A 140 -5.50 7.09 19.08
CA PRO A 140 -5.51 5.87 19.90
C PRO A 140 -5.62 4.57 19.05
N VAL A 141 -4.61 4.27 18.23
CA VAL A 141 -4.52 3.03 17.44
C VAL A 141 -3.79 1.90 18.20
N ASP A 142 -4.16 0.65 17.96
CA ASP A 142 -3.55 -0.53 18.59
C ASP A 142 -2.51 -1.23 17.70
N LEU A 143 -2.61 -1.02 16.40
CA LEU A 143 -1.78 -1.62 15.36
C LEU A 143 -1.82 -0.76 14.09
N PHE A 144 -0.94 -1.07 13.14
CA PHE A 144 -0.97 -0.54 11.78
C PHE A 144 -1.36 -1.63 10.79
N ILE A 145 -2.17 -1.25 9.80
CA ILE A 145 -2.44 -2.05 8.62
C ILE A 145 -1.99 -1.28 7.38
N LEU A 146 -0.98 -1.80 6.71
CA LEU A 146 -0.43 -1.27 5.48
C LEU A 146 -1.04 -2.08 4.34
N GLU A 147 -2.01 -1.51 3.64
CA GLU A 147 -2.89 -2.27 2.74
C GLU A 147 -2.87 -1.77 1.29
N THR A 148 -3.19 -2.67 0.36
CA THR A 148 -3.34 -2.38 -1.08
C THR A 148 -2.05 -1.87 -1.75
N PHE A 149 -0.87 -2.28 -1.29
CA PHE A 149 0.39 -1.94 -1.97
C PHE A 149 0.67 -2.86 -3.16
N ARG A 150 1.27 -2.30 -4.22
CA ARG A 150 1.64 -3.04 -5.44
C ARG A 150 3.16 -3.22 -5.60
N ASP A 151 3.93 -2.32 -4.99
CA ASP A 151 5.38 -2.25 -5.08
C ASP A 151 6.03 -2.50 -3.72
N LEU A 152 7.05 -3.37 -3.70
CA LEU A 152 7.75 -3.77 -2.48
C LEU A 152 8.56 -2.64 -1.83
N ARG A 153 9.07 -1.69 -2.61
CA ARG A 153 9.85 -0.57 -2.09
C ARG A 153 8.94 0.43 -1.41
N GLU A 154 7.74 0.63 -1.97
CA GLU A 154 6.75 1.55 -1.42
C GLU A 154 6.22 1.05 -0.06
N ILE A 155 5.81 -0.23 0.02
CA ILE A 155 5.40 -0.80 1.31
C ILE A 155 6.59 -0.91 2.28
N GLY A 156 7.81 -1.17 1.78
CA GLY A 156 9.02 -1.15 2.60
C GLY A 156 9.27 0.21 3.25
N ALA A 157 9.09 1.31 2.51
CA ALA A 157 9.15 2.67 3.05
C ALA A 157 8.06 2.91 4.11
N ALA A 158 6.84 2.41 3.89
CA ALA A 158 5.76 2.51 4.88
C ALA A 158 6.07 1.71 6.17
N ILE A 159 6.61 0.49 6.05
CA ILE A 159 7.03 -0.32 7.20
C ILE A 159 8.16 0.37 7.97
N ALA A 160 9.17 0.86 7.26
CA ALA A 160 10.30 1.59 7.84
C ALA A 160 9.83 2.84 8.60
N ALA A 161 8.91 3.61 8.02
CA ALA A 161 8.32 4.77 8.66
C ALA A 161 7.62 4.42 9.98
N VAL A 162 6.79 3.36 10.01
CA VAL A 162 6.11 2.93 11.26
C VAL A 162 7.11 2.42 12.29
N ARG A 163 8.09 1.60 11.88
CA ARG A 163 9.12 1.04 12.77
C ARG A 163 10.06 2.08 13.34
N GLY A 164 10.32 3.16 12.60
CA GLY A 164 11.09 4.30 13.10
C GLY A 164 10.37 5.09 14.20
N LEU A 165 9.06 4.89 14.38
CA LEU A 165 8.24 5.60 15.37
C LEU A 165 7.80 4.73 16.54
N CYS A 166 7.52 3.44 16.32
CA CYS A 166 6.98 2.55 17.36
C CYS A 166 7.15 1.05 17.07
N ASP A 167 6.92 0.25 18.11
CA ASP A 167 6.91 -1.22 18.06
C ASP A 167 5.50 -1.83 17.91
N LEU A 168 4.48 -1.04 17.55
CA LEU A 168 3.14 -1.57 17.38
C LEU A 168 3.09 -2.66 16.28
N PRO A 169 2.16 -3.63 16.38
CA PRO A 169 1.98 -4.65 15.35
C PRO A 169 1.75 -4.03 13.97
N ILE A 170 2.35 -4.65 12.95
CA ILE A 170 2.14 -4.28 11.54
C ILE A 170 1.55 -5.47 10.80
N VAL A 171 0.38 -5.27 10.22
CA VAL A 171 -0.18 -6.10 9.16
C VAL A 171 0.24 -5.48 7.84
N ALA A 172 0.94 -6.22 6.98
CA ALA A 172 1.38 -5.75 5.67
C ALA A 172 0.73 -6.57 4.56
N GLN A 173 0.02 -5.91 3.67
CA GLN A 173 -0.74 -6.54 2.60
C GLN A 173 -0.38 -5.98 1.24
N MET A 174 -0.13 -6.89 0.31
CA MET A 174 -0.03 -6.57 -1.12
C MET A 174 -1.38 -6.76 -1.79
N THR A 175 -1.60 -6.07 -2.91
CA THR A 175 -2.69 -6.40 -3.83
C THR A 175 -2.16 -7.14 -5.05
N ILE A 176 -3.00 -8.01 -5.60
CA ILE A 176 -2.65 -8.95 -6.66
C ILE A 176 -3.68 -8.96 -7.79
N GLU A 177 -3.27 -9.46 -8.95
CA GLU A 177 -4.13 -9.78 -10.09
C GLU A 177 -4.57 -11.26 -10.04
N ASP A 178 -5.36 -11.70 -11.03
CA ASP A 178 -5.93 -13.06 -11.06
C ASP A 178 -4.86 -14.18 -11.08
N ASP A 179 -3.64 -13.89 -11.53
CA ASP A 179 -2.52 -14.83 -11.57
C ASP A 179 -1.72 -14.88 -10.24
N GLY A 180 -2.17 -14.13 -9.24
CA GLY A 180 -1.55 -14.04 -7.92
C GLY A 180 -0.34 -13.11 -7.83
N HIS A 181 0.09 -12.47 -8.91
CA HIS A 181 1.19 -11.51 -8.90
C HIS A 181 0.67 -10.12 -8.59
N THR A 182 1.52 -9.26 -8.00
CA THR A 182 1.20 -7.83 -7.93
C THR A 182 1.10 -7.24 -9.34
N LEU A 183 0.48 -6.08 -9.47
CA LEU A 183 0.37 -5.39 -10.77
C LEU A 183 1.74 -5.09 -11.43
N ASP A 184 2.82 -5.06 -10.65
CA ASP A 184 4.20 -4.91 -11.12
C ASP A 184 4.93 -6.25 -11.34
N GLY A 185 4.20 -7.37 -11.29
CA GLY A 185 4.69 -8.71 -11.56
C GLY A 185 5.41 -9.38 -10.40
N THR A 186 5.29 -8.86 -9.17
CA THR A 186 5.97 -9.47 -8.01
C THR A 186 5.18 -10.70 -7.53
N PRO A 187 5.80 -11.89 -7.49
CA PRO A 187 5.11 -13.10 -7.05
C PRO A 187 5.02 -13.18 -5.51
N PRO A 188 4.04 -13.94 -4.97
CA PRO A 188 3.89 -14.20 -3.53
C PRO A 188 5.13 -14.75 -2.85
N GLU A 189 5.86 -15.62 -3.55
CA GLU A 189 7.10 -16.23 -3.08
C GLU A 189 8.22 -15.20 -2.83
N LYS A 190 8.10 -14.02 -3.45
CA LYS A 190 9.02 -12.91 -3.24
C LYS A 190 8.50 -11.94 -2.18
N PHE A 191 7.25 -11.48 -2.29
CA PHE A 191 6.77 -10.47 -1.36
C PHE A 191 6.48 -11.01 0.05
N GLY A 192 6.04 -12.26 0.20
CA GLY A 192 5.71 -12.84 1.51
C GLY A 192 6.89 -12.83 2.50
N PRO A 193 8.03 -13.47 2.17
CA PRO A 193 9.23 -13.45 3.01
C PRO A 193 9.81 -12.06 3.19
N GLU A 194 9.76 -11.23 2.15
CA GLU A 194 10.32 -9.88 2.17
C GLU A 194 9.56 -8.97 3.15
N LEU A 195 8.23 -9.03 3.19
CA LEU A 195 7.45 -8.26 4.16
C LEU A 195 7.76 -8.64 5.61
N VAL A 196 7.95 -9.94 5.89
CA VAL A 196 8.39 -10.41 7.22
C VAL A 196 9.78 -9.87 7.55
N ARG A 197 10.71 -9.97 6.60
CA ARG A 197 12.08 -9.45 6.73
C ARG A 197 12.11 -7.95 7.03
N LEU A 198 11.21 -7.19 6.42
CA LEU A 198 11.07 -5.75 6.62
C LEU A 198 10.45 -5.37 7.97
N GLY A 199 9.86 -6.32 8.72
CA GLY A 199 9.34 -6.09 10.07
C GLY A 199 7.81 -6.13 10.21
N ALA A 200 7.11 -6.69 9.23
CA ALA A 200 5.69 -7.02 9.36
C ALA A 200 5.49 -8.24 10.28
N HIS A 201 4.47 -8.18 11.14
CA HIS A 201 4.09 -9.30 12.02
C HIS A 201 3.12 -10.25 11.34
N ILE A 202 2.24 -9.70 10.49
CA ILE A 202 1.25 -10.44 9.71
C ILE A 202 1.43 -10.02 8.26
N VAL A 203 1.46 -10.98 7.34
CA VAL A 203 1.57 -10.71 5.90
C VAL A 203 0.36 -11.26 5.16
N GLY A 204 -0.05 -10.62 4.09
CA GLY A 204 -1.26 -11.07 3.41
C GLY A 204 -1.55 -10.37 2.11
N VAL A 205 -2.78 -10.58 1.67
CA VAL A 205 -3.31 -9.94 0.47
C VAL A 205 -4.71 -9.40 0.71
N ASN A 206 -5.00 -8.24 0.10
CA ASN A 206 -6.31 -7.61 0.15
C ASN A 206 -6.67 -7.03 -1.22
N CYS A 207 -7.95 -6.71 -1.40
CA CYS A 207 -8.47 -6.01 -2.57
C CYS A 207 -8.27 -6.75 -3.91
N SER A 208 -8.46 -6.02 -5.02
CA SER A 208 -8.42 -6.40 -6.45
C SER A 208 -9.24 -7.61 -6.87
N VAL A 209 -8.95 -8.78 -6.32
CA VAL A 209 -9.55 -10.06 -6.67
C VAL A 209 -10.65 -10.47 -5.69
N GLY A 210 -11.50 -11.39 -6.15
CA GLY A 210 -12.45 -12.08 -5.29
C GLY A 210 -11.78 -13.19 -4.46
N PRO A 211 -12.57 -13.96 -3.70
CA PRO A 211 -12.02 -14.93 -2.75
C PRO A 211 -11.34 -16.15 -3.39
N ALA A 212 -11.66 -16.51 -4.64
CA ALA A 212 -11.07 -17.69 -5.29
C ALA A 212 -9.60 -17.47 -5.73
N PRO A 213 -9.26 -16.45 -6.55
CA PRO A 213 -7.85 -16.18 -6.87
C PRO A 213 -7.03 -15.82 -5.63
N MET A 214 -7.67 -15.17 -4.64
CA MET A 214 -7.01 -14.89 -3.37
C MET A 214 -6.64 -16.16 -2.61
N LEU A 215 -7.46 -17.22 -2.67
CA LEU A 215 -7.17 -18.47 -1.98
C LEU A 215 -5.94 -19.16 -2.58
N GLU A 216 -5.85 -19.22 -3.90
CA GLU A 216 -4.69 -19.78 -4.60
C GLU A 216 -3.40 -19.03 -4.22
N THR A 217 -3.50 -17.71 -4.05
CA THR A 217 -2.38 -16.88 -3.61
C THR A 217 -2.01 -17.12 -2.15
N ILE A 218 -3.01 -17.26 -1.26
CA ILE A 218 -2.80 -17.60 0.14
C ILE A 218 -2.14 -18.98 0.28
N GLU A 219 -2.50 -19.96 -0.55
CA GLU A 219 -1.85 -21.27 -0.58
C GLU A 219 -0.36 -21.16 -0.91
N ARG A 220 0.00 -20.35 -1.91
CA ARG A 220 1.40 -20.10 -2.26
C ARG A 220 2.14 -19.34 -1.15
N LEU A 221 1.53 -18.29 -0.59
CA LEU A 221 2.11 -17.56 0.55
C LEU A 221 2.37 -18.48 1.75
N ALA A 222 1.45 -19.40 1.99
CA ALA A 222 1.53 -20.31 3.11
C ALA A 222 2.78 -21.19 3.10
N GLU A 223 3.34 -21.47 1.93
CA GLU A 223 4.56 -22.26 1.73
C GLU A 223 5.86 -21.44 1.88
N THR A 224 5.75 -20.11 1.92
CA THR A 224 6.91 -19.20 1.83
C THR A 224 7.32 -18.61 3.19
N THR A 225 6.41 -18.62 4.15
CA THR A 225 6.61 -18.00 5.46
C THR A 225 5.78 -18.67 6.54
N GLU A 226 6.33 -18.72 7.75
CA GLU A 226 5.65 -19.19 8.96
C GLU A 226 4.85 -18.08 9.66
N ALA A 227 4.99 -16.82 9.22
CA ALA A 227 4.26 -15.71 9.80
C ALA A 227 2.74 -15.90 9.64
N PRO A 228 1.92 -15.40 10.59
CA PRO A 228 0.48 -15.35 10.45
C PRO A 228 0.07 -14.68 9.14
N LEU A 229 -0.94 -15.26 8.46
CA LEU A 229 -1.44 -14.71 7.21
C LEU A 229 -2.70 -13.86 7.41
N ALA A 230 -2.88 -12.86 6.55
CA ALA A 230 -4.10 -12.08 6.42
C ALA A 230 -4.75 -12.22 5.04
N ALA A 231 -6.08 -12.25 4.98
CA ALA A 231 -6.84 -12.27 3.72
C ALA A 231 -8.09 -11.41 3.80
N GLN A 232 -8.19 -10.41 2.91
CA GLN A 232 -9.33 -9.49 2.80
C GLN A 232 -9.76 -9.31 1.34
N PRO A 233 -10.46 -10.31 0.77
CA PRO A 233 -10.91 -10.26 -0.63
C PRO A 233 -12.00 -9.21 -0.86
N ASN A 234 -12.13 -8.79 -2.12
CA ASN A 234 -13.33 -8.08 -2.56
C ASN A 234 -14.54 -9.03 -2.54
N ALA A 235 -15.75 -8.46 -2.46
CA ALA A 235 -17.00 -9.19 -2.68
C ALA A 235 -17.22 -9.52 -4.18
N GLY A 236 -16.22 -10.15 -4.80
CA GLY A 236 -16.17 -10.47 -6.23
C GLY A 236 -15.57 -9.33 -7.06
N LYS A 237 -15.52 -9.53 -8.38
CA LYS A 237 -15.06 -8.48 -9.29
C LYS A 237 -16.14 -7.40 -9.43
N PRO A 238 -15.75 -6.11 -9.46
CA PRO A 238 -16.70 -5.03 -9.74
C PRO A 238 -17.32 -5.23 -11.12
N ARG A 239 -18.65 -5.21 -11.19
CA ARG A 239 -19.39 -5.21 -12.45
C ARG A 239 -20.13 -3.90 -12.62
N ASN A 240 -20.03 -3.30 -13.79
CA ASN A 240 -20.88 -2.16 -14.14
C ASN A 240 -22.24 -2.71 -14.60
N ILE A 241 -23.28 -2.46 -13.81
CA ILE A 241 -24.67 -2.79 -14.13
C ILE A 241 -25.43 -1.47 -14.10
N GLU A 242 -25.93 -1.03 -15.26
CA GLU A 242 -26.71 0.20 -15.41
C GLU A 242 -26.00 1.46 -14.88
N GLY A 243 -24.69 1.57 -15.10
CA GLY A 243 -23.88 2.70 -14.63
C GLY A 243 -23.49 2.64 -13.15
N ARG A 244 -23.82 1.56 -12.45
CA ARG A 244 -23.46 1.32 -11.05
C ARG A 244 -22.42 0.21 -10.96
N THR A 245 -21.34 0.45 -10.21
CA THR A 245 -20.37 -0.60 -9.89
C THR A 245 -20.91 -1.46 -8.74
N LEU A 246 -21.31 -2.70 -9.05
CA LEU A 246 -21.83 -3.68 -8.10
C LEU A 246 -20.82 -4.81 -7.86
N TYR A 247 -20.78 -5.24 -6.61
CA TYR A 247 -20.05 -6.42 -6.16
C TYR A 247 -21.07 -7.53 -5.91
N LEU A 248 -20.92 -8.67 -6.59
CA LEU A 248 -21.96 -9.71 -6.68
C LEU A 248 -21.68 -10.95 -5.83
N SER A 249 -20.58 -10.98 -5.07
CA SER A 249 -20.37 -12.07 -4.12
C SER A 249 -21.35 -11.95 -2.96
N SER A 250 -22.01 -13.05 -2.63
CA SER A 250 -22.86 -13.08 -1.44
C SER A 250 -22.02 -13.19 -0.16
N PRO A 251 -22.58 -12.77 0.99
CA PRO A 251 -22.00 -13.00 2.33
C PRO A 251 -21.64 -14.46 2.60
N GLU A 252 -22.51 -15.41 2.22
CA GLU A 252 -22.33 -16.84 2.44
C GLU A 252 -21.19 -17.39 1.59
N TYR A 253 -21.08 -16.93 0.34
CA TYR A 253 -19.98 -17.31 -0.53
C TYR A 253 -18.64 -16.85 0.06
N LEU A 254 -18.54 -15.59 0.48
CA LEU A 254 -17.33 -15.05 1.10
C LEU A 254 -16.97 -15.81 2.40
N ALA A 255 -17.96 -16.09 3.24
CA ALA A 255 -17.78 -16.85 4.48
C ALA A 255 -17.34 -18.31 4.23
N SER A 256 -17.79 -18.94 3.13
CA SER A 256 -17.33 -20.27 2.75
C SER A 256 -15.83 -20.29 2.43
N TYR A 257 -15.31 -19.22 1.83
CA TYR A 257 -13.88 -19.05 1.58
C TYR A 257 -13.10 -18.63 2.82
N ALA A 258 -13.70 -17.88 3.74
CA ALA A 258 -13.08 -17.60 5.04
C ALA A 258 -12.62 -18.88 5.74
N ARG A 259 -13.45 -19.94 5.74
CA ARG A 259 -13.04 -21.26 6.28
C ARG A 259 -11.85 -21.87 5.55
N ARG A 260 -11.78 -21.70 4.22
CA ARG A 260 -10.68 -22.21 3.39
C ARG A 260 -9.38 -21.44 3.65
N PHE A 261 -9.45 -20.11 3.78
CA PHE A 261 -8.32 -19.28 4.19
C PHE A 261 -7.77 -19.72 5.56
N ILE A 262 -8.66 -19.92 6.53
CA ILE A 262 -8.30 -20.36 7.89
C ILE A 262 -7.60 -21.73 7.84
N ALA A 263 -8.11 -22.67 7.04
CA ALA A 263 -7.47 -23.98 6.85
C ALA A 263 -6.05 -23.89 6.26
N LYS A 264 -5.69 -22.78 5.60
CA LYS A 264 -4.34 -22.50 5.07
C LYS A 264 -3.49 -21.62 5.99
N GLY A 265 -3.97 -21.34 7.21
CA GLY A 265 -3.22 -20.62 8.24
C GLY A 265 -3.44 -19.11 8.25
N VAL A 266 -4.49 -18.61 7.60
CA VAL A 266 -4.95 -17.22 7.80
C VAL A 266 -5.45 -17.05 9.22
N ARG A 267 -4.91 -16.04 9.91
CA ARG A 267 -5.24 -15.68 11.30
C ARG A 267 -5.98 -14.35 11.41
N LEU A 268 -5.92 -13.52 10.37
CA LEU A 268 -6.71 -12.30 10.25
C LEU A 268 -7.51 -12.36 8.95
N VAL A 269 -8.84 -12.47 9.04
CA VAL A 269 -9.73 -12.56 7.86
C VAL A 269 -10.74 -11.43 7.89
N GLY A 270 -11.02 -10.82 6.75
CA GLY A 270 -12.02 -9.75 6.66
C GLY A 270 -12.52 -9.56 5.26
N GLY A 271 -12.89 -8.33 4.92
CA GLY A 271 -13.34 -7.97 3.59
C GLY A 271 -12.70 -6.68 3.10
N CYS A 272 -12.62 -6.52 1.77
CA CYS A 272 -12.27 -5.26 1.14
C CYS A 272 -13.47 -4.74 0.33
N CYS A 273 -13.27 -4.18 -0.87
CA CYS A 273 -14.32 -3.52 -1.65
C CYS A 273 -15.57 -4.40 -1.85
N GLY A 274 -16.75 -3.80 -1.67
CA GLY A 274 -18.03 -4.50 -1.80
C GLY A 274 -18.50 -5.24 -0.55
N THR A 275 -17.64 -5.43 0.45
CA THR A 275 -18.02 -6.14 1.68
C THR A 275 -18.75 -5.23 2.66
N THR A 276 -19.78 -5.79 3.30
CA THR A 276 -20.72 -5.07 4.17
C THR A 276 -20.74 -5.69 5.58
N PRO A 277 -21.40 -5.08 6.58
CA PRO A 277 -21.58 -5.71 7.88
C PRO A 277 -22.25 -7.10 7.82
N GLU A 278 -23.06 -7.39 6.80
CA GLU A 278 -23.60 -8.75 6.59
C GLU A 278 -22.49 -9.76 6.27
N HIS A 279 -21.56 -9.39 5.39
CA HIS A 279 -20.42 -10.24 5.05
C HIS A 279 -19.58 -10.53 6.30
N ILE A 280 -19.28 -9.52 7.10
CA ILE A 280 -18.49 -9.68 8.32
C ILE A 280 -19.21 -10.57 9.34
N ARG A 281 -20.53 -10.46 9.46
CA ARG A 281 -21.31 -11.36 10.33
C ARG A 281 -21.20 -12.82 9.89
N GLN A 282 -21.35 -13.09 8.60
CA GLN A 282 -21.22 -14.46 8.07
C GLN A 282 -19.78 -14.99 8.23
N ILE A 283 -18.77 -14.15 8.02
CA ILE A 283 -17.36 -14.51 8.30
C ILE A 283 -17.19 -14.84 9.79
N LYS A 284 -17.71 -14.03 10.70
CA LYS A 284 -17.62 -14.27 12.15
C LYS A 284 -18.26 -15.60 12.56
N LEU A 285 -19.43 -15.91 12.02
CA LEU A 285 -20.09 -17.21 12.22
C LEU A 285 -19.23 -18.37 11.69
N ALA A 286 -18.65 -18.21 10.50
CA ALA A 286 -17.77 -19.21 9.90
C ALA A 286 -16.49 -19.43 10.70
N VAL A 287 -15.89 -18.36 11.25
CA VAL A 287 -14.73 -18.41 12.14
C VAL A 287 -15.08 -19.16 13.43
N GLY A 288 -16.20 -18.83 14.07
CA GLY A 288 -16.65 -19.50 15.29
C GLY A 288 -16.95 -20.99 15.13
N ALA A 289 -17.34 -21.42 13.91
CA ALA A 289 -17.60 -22.82 13.57
C ALA A 289 -16.36 -23.60 13.09
N SER A 290 -15.24 -22.93 12.84
CA SER A 290 -14.04 -23.58 12.29
C SER A 290 -13.24 -24.25 13.42
N THR A 291 -12.84 -25.51 13.23
CA THR A 291 -11.86 -26.18 14.09
C THR A 291 -10.51 -25.47 13.98
N ALA A 292 -9.78 -25.36 15.09
CA ALA A 292 -8.53 -24.61 15.17
C ALA A 292 -7.59 -24.89 13.99
N ALA A 293 -7.26 -23.84 13.23
CA ALA A 293 -6.20 -23.89 12.24
C ALA A 293 -4.86 -24.26 12.91
N PRO A 294 -3.93 -24.92 12.21
CA PRO A 294 -2.59 -25.14 12.75
C PRO A 294 -2.00 -23.79 13.20
N ALA A 295 -1.43 -23.77 14.40
CA ALA A 295 -0.81 -22.57 14.94
C ALA A 295 0.35 -22.16 14.02
N ARG A 296 0.26 -20.98 13.42
CA ARG A 296 1.39 -20.34 12.75
C ARG A 296 2.30 -19.68 13.78
N HIS A 297 3.60 -19.66 13.52
CA HIS A 297 4.55 -19.04 14.42
C HIS A 297 4.34 -17.53 14.43
N VAL A 298 3.82 -17.05 15.55
CA VAL A 298 3.82 -15.63 15.88
C VAL A 298 5.21 -15.28 16.39
N ALA A 299 6.16 -15.11 15.47
CA ALA A 299 7.46 -14.60 15.83
C ALA A 299 7.32 -13.11 16.23
N GLY A 300 8.09 -12.68 17.24
CA GLY A 300 8.39 -11.25 17.38
C GLY A 300 9.01 -10.74 16.07
N PRO A 301 8.90 -9.44 15.76
CA PRO A 301 9.52 -8.91 14.57
C PRO A 301 11.00 -9.31 14.63
N PRO A 302 11.58 -9.92 13.59
CA PRO A 302 13.01 -10.24 13.61
C PRO A 302 13.73 -8.93 13.95
N GLY A 303 14.38 -8.89 15.12
CA GLY A 303 15.05 -7.68 15.59
C GLY A 303 15.97 -7.23 14.48
N ALA A 304 15.71 -6.03 13.94
CA ALA A 304 16.20 -5.51 12.67
C ALA A 304 17.57 -6.13 12.32
N ALA A 305 17.53 -7.28 11.64
CA ALA A 305 18.75 -7.96 11.27
C ALA A 305 19.37 -7.04 10.23
N ALA A 306 20.54 -6.50 10.57
CA ALA A 306 21.27 -5.59 9.73
C ALA A 306 21.29 -6.14 8.31
N VAL A 307 20.97 -5.24 7.39
CA VAL A 307 20.91 -5.46 5.95
C VAL A 307 22.17 -6.19 5.47
N GLU A 308 22.11 -7.53 5.35
CA GLU A 308 22.93 -8.27 4.41
C GLU A 308 22.09 -8.54 3.16
N GLU A 309 21.79 -7.44 2.48
CA GLU A 309 21.64 -7.50 1.05
C GLU A 309 22.96 -8.08 0.49
N ARG A 310 22.91 -9.15 -0.31
CA ARG A 310 23.87 -9.27 -1.45
C ARG A 310 23.49 -8.24 -2.53
N GLY A 311 23.19 -7.04 -2.08
CA GLY A 311 22.63 -5.92 -2.79
C GLY A 311 23.57 -4.75 -2.55
N VAL A 312 23.81 -4.03 -3.62
CA VAL A 312 24.65 -2.84 -3.60
C VAL A 312 23.99 -1.88 -2.62
N ALA A 313 24.68 -1.55 -1.52
CA ALA A 313 24.20 -0.56 -0.57
C ALA A 313 23.64 0.65 -1.34
N PRO A 314 22.42 1.12 -1.03
CA PRO A 314 21.81 2.22 -1.76
C PRO A 314 22.79 3.39 -1.81
N ALA A 315 23.23 3.76 -3.01
CA ALA A 315 24.17 4.86 -3.18
C ALA A 315 23.56 6.12 -2.55
N ALA A 316 24.35 6.84 -1.74
CA ALA A 316 23.93 8.09 -1.14
C ALA A 316 23.37 9.02 -2.24
N ARG A 317 22.41 9.90 -1.92
CA ARG A 317 21.75 10.76 -2.94
C ARG A 317 22.76 11.47 -3.85
N GLU A 318 23.84 11.99 -3.27
CA GLU A 318 24.95 12.64 -3.98
C GLU A 318 25.79 11.72 -4.91
N GLN A 319 25.59 10.42 -4.82
CA GLN A 319 26.25 9.37 -5.60
C GLN A 319 25.30 8.74 -6.63
N LYS A 320 23.99 9.02 -6.58
CA LYS A 320 22.99 8.45 -7.49
C LYS A 320 23.14 8.95 -8.95
N SER A 321 23.52 10.21 -9.14
CA SER A 321 23.75 10.78 -10.47
C SER A 321 24.63 12.04 -10.41
N ARG A 322 25.15 12.48 -11.56
CA ARG A 322 25.90 13.75 -11.67
C ARG A 322 25.04 14.95 -11.27
N LEU A 323 23.76 14.92 -11.64
CA LEU A 323 22.79 15.94 -11.26
C LEU A 323 22.58 15.97 -9.74
N ALA A 324 22.33 14.82 -9.13
CA ALA A 324 22.15 14.72 -7.68
C ALA A 324 23.41 15.15 -6.92
N HIS A 325 24.59 14.80 -7.43
CA HIS A 325 25.88 15.25 -6.91
C HIS A 325 26.05 16.78 -6.96
N ALA A 326 25.73 17.40 -8.10
CA ALA A 326 25.83 18.85 -8.27
C ALA A 326 24.85 19.60 -7.33
N MET A 327 23.61 19.11 -7.23
CA MET A 327 22.59 19.67 -6.36
C MET A 327 22.97 19.56 -4.88
N ALA A 328 23.47 18.39 -4.43
CA ALA A 328 23.88 18.18 -3.04
C ALA A 328 25.00 19.13 -2.58
N ARG A 329 25.86 19.57 -3.52
CA ARG A 329 26.97 20.51 -3.26
C ARG A 329 26.61 21.98 -3.46
N GLY A 330 25.35 22.30 -3.72
CA GLY A 330 24.90 23.67 -3.99
C GLY A 330 25.50 24.28 -5.26
N LYS A 331 25.95 23.44 -6.22
CA LYS A 331 26.47 23.92 -7.51
C LYS A 331 25.29 24.36 -8.40
N PHE A 332 25.47 25.44 -9.14
CA PHE A 332 24.54 25.81 -10.20
C PHE A 332 24.53 24.74 -11.31
N VAL A 333 23.34 24.22 -11.61
CA VAL A 333 23.13 23.09 -12.54
C VAL A 333 22.82 23.62 -13.95
N HIS A 334 23.55 23.15 -14.94
CA HIS A 334 23.25 23.42 -16.35
C HIS A 334 22.47 22.27 -16.97
N LEU A 335 21.25 22.55 -17.42
CA LEU A 335 20.40 21.63 -18.16
C LEU A 335 20.25 22.11 -19.60
N VAL A 336 20.43 21.22 -20.57
CA VAL A 336 20.25 21.55 -21.99
C VAL A 336 19.20 20.63 -22.59
N GLU A 337 18.27 21.22 -23.34
CA GLU A 337 17.26 20.46 -24.05
C GLU A 337 17.81 19.87 -25.35
N LEU A 338 17.62 18.56 -25.54
CA LEU A 338 17.96 17.84 -26.76
C LEU A 338 16.70 17.22 -27.36
N THR A 339 16.29 17.75 -28.51
CA THR A 339 15.12 17.21 -29.21
C THR A 339 15.42 15.83 -29.80
N PRO A 340 14.54 14.82 -29.61
CA PRO A 340 14.70 13.52 -30.24
C PRO A 340 14.85 13.62 -31.77
N PRO A 341 15.67 12.76 -32.41
CA PRO A 341 15.85 12.77 -33.84
C PRO A 341 14.55 12.41 -34.58
N ARG A 342 14.46 12.86 -35.83
CA ARG A 342 13.41 12.38 -36.75
C ARG A 342 13.81 10.99 -37.25
N GLY A 343 12.88 10.05 -37.22
CA GLY A 343 13.16 8.66 -37.59
C GLY A 343 13.95 7.91 -36.52
N HIS A 344 14.75 6.92 -36.94
CA HIS A 344 15.37 5.92 -36.06
C HIS A 344 16.89 6.14 -35.84
N GLU A 345 17.49 7.14 -36.46
CA GLU A 345 18.93 7.39 -36.35
C GLU A 345 19.27 8.26 -35.13
N ALA A 346 19.92 7.65 -34.12
CA ALA A 346 20.27 8.32 -32.86
C ALA A 346 21.69 8.91 -32.80
N ALA A 347 22.57 8.54 -33.74
CA ALA A 347 24.00 8.78 -33.63
C ALA A 347 24.37 10.27 -33.47
N ALA A 348 23.71 11.15 -34.23
CA ALA A 348 23.96 12.58 -34.17
C ALA A 348 23.56 13.19 -32.80
N THR A 349 22.38 12.82 -32.29
CA THR A 349 21.87 13.31 -31.00
C THR A 349 22.73 12.80 -29.83
N VAL A 350 23.21 11.56 -29.89
CA VAL A 350 24.15 11.01 -28.90
C VAL A 350 25.48 11.74 -28.92
N GLU A 351 26.02 12.04 -30.11
CA GLU A 351 27.26 12.80 -30.25
C GLU A 351 27.11 14.25 -29.74
N GLU A 352 25.96 14.87 -29.96
CA GLU A 352 25.63 16.17 -29.39
C GLU A 352 25.60 16.13 -27.86
N ALA A 353 24.94 15.12 -27.27
CA ALA A 353 24.94 14.91 -25.82
C ALA A 353 26.35 14.73 -25.26
N ARG A 354 27.22 13.99 -25.97
CA ARG A 354 28.64 13.82 -25.60
C ARG A 354 29.38 15.16 -25.58
N ARG A 355 29.14 16.03 -26.57
CA ARG A 355 29.72 17.39 -26.60
C ARG A 355 29.22 18.27 -25.48
N LEU A 356 27.93 18.19 -25.14
CA LEU A 356 27.35 18.91 -24.00
C LEU A 356 27.99 18.47 -22.68
N LYS A 357 28.20 17.16 -22.49
CA LYS A 357 28.92 16.62 -21.33
C LYS A 357 30.34 17.15 -21.22
N ILE A 358 31.09 17.18 -22.32
CA ILE A 358 32.47 17.73 -22.35
C ILE A 358 32.47 19.21 -21.96
N ARG A 359 31.42 19.96 -22.32
CA ARG A 359 31.26 21.38 -21.98
C ARG A 359 30.73 21.64 -20.56
N GLY A 360 30.55 20.58 -19.76
CA GLY A 360 30.14 20.71 -18.36
C GLY A 360 28.64 20.86 -18.14
N VAL A 361 27.80 20.47 -19.11
CA VAL A 361 26.35 20.29 -18.87
C VAL A 361 26.15 19.15 -17.89
N ASP A 362 25.28 19.34 -16.91
CA ASP A 362 25.10 18.41 -15.79
C ASP A 362 24.04 17.34 -16.08
N ALA A 363 23.02 17.66 -16.89
CA ALA A 363 22.03 16.73 -17.41
C ALA A 363 21.35 17.26 -18.69
N VAL A 364 20.73 16.38 -19.47
CA VAL A 364 19.97 16.72 -20.67
C VAL A 364 18.47 16.55 -20.46
N ASN A 365 17.66 17.51 -20.94
CA ASN A 365 16.21 17.36 -21.02
C ASN A 365 15.85 16.82 -22.40
N VAL A 366 15.09 15.73 -22.47
CA VAL A 366 14.60 15.19 -23.74
C VAL A 366 13.09 15.44 -23.80
N PRO A 367 12.61 16.43 -24.56
CA PRO A 367 11.20 16.77 -24.60
C PRO A 367 10.45 15.75 -25.45
N ASP A 368 9.24 15.41 -25.02
CA ASP A 368 8.28 14.77 -25.90
C ASP A 368 7.65 15.85 -26.78
N GLY A 369 7.79 15.72 -28.10
CA GLY A 369 7.48 16.80 -29.03
C GLY A 369 5.97 17.11 -29.07
N PRO A 370 5.52 18.37 -28.89
CA PRO A 370 4.10 18.73 -28.94
C PRO A 370 3.55 18.88 -30.37
N LEU A 371 4.41 18.77 -31.38
CA LEU A 371 4.05 18.95 -32.79
C LEU A 371 4.05 17.59 -33.46
N SER A 372 2.99 17.30 -34.23
CA SER A 372 2.61 16.04 -34.89
C SER A 372 3.63 15.44 -35.89
N ALA A 373 4.92 15.52 -35.62
CA ALA A 373 6.00 14.93 -36.39
C ALA A 373 6.50 13.67 -35.67
N ALA A 374 6.47 12.54 -36.36
CA ALA A 374 7.01 11.29 -35.84
C ALA A 374 8.51 11.43 -35.54
N ARG A 375 8.87 11.31 -34.27
CA ARG A 375 10.25 11.31 -33.75
C ARG A 375 10.51 10.03 -32.99
N MET A 376 11.78 9.74 -32.75
CA MET A 376 12.17 8.69 -31.82
C MET A 376 11.56 8.95 -30.44
N SER A 377 11.14 7.89 -29.75
CA SER A 377 10.64 7.98 -28.37
C SER A 377 11.66 8.71 -27.48
N ALA A 378 11.16 9.67 -26.69
CA ALA A 378 11.98 10.41 -25.73
C ALA A 378 12.68 9.46 -24.73
N ILE A 379 12.01 8.39 -24.31
CA ILE A 379 12.59 7.38 -23.42
C ILE A 379 13.71 6.62 -24.14
N SER A 380 13.48 6.19 -25.38
CA SER A 380 14.48 5.42 -26.12
C SER A 380 15.75 6.22 -26.39
N ILE A 381 15.63 7.49 -26.80
CA ILE A 381 16.81 8.33 -27.01
C ILE A 381 17.50 8.68 -25.69
N ALA A 382 16.76 8.88 -24.59
CA ALA A 382 17.34 9.13 -23.27
C ALA A 382 18.20 7.95 -22.81
N VAL A 383 17.72 6.72 -22.97
CA VAL A 383 18.50 5.50 -22.65
C VAL A 383 19.76 5.42 -23.51
N LEU A 384 19.68 5.73 -24.81
CA LEU A 384 20.87 5.72 -25.69
C LEU A 384 21.88 6.80 -25.32
N ILE A 385 21.42 8.00 -24.94
CA ILE A 385 22.28 9.08 -24.45
C ILE A 385 22.97 8.66 -23.15
N GLU A 386 22.22 8.11 -22.19
CA GLU A 386 22.77 7.63 -20.92
C GLU A 386 23.85 6.55 -21.16
N GLN A 387 23.57 5.56 -22.00
CA GLN A 387 24.48 4.44 -22.25
C GLN A 387 25.73 4.83 -23.06
N GLN A 388 25.59 5.75 -24.03
CA GLN A 388 26.66 6.02 -25.02
C GLN A 388 27.38 7.36 -24.80
N ALA A 389 26.72 8.33 -24.17
CA ALA A 389 27.30 9.63 -23.81
C ALA A 389 27.53 9.75 -22.29
N GLY A 390 26.73 9.08 -21.46
CA GLY A 390 26.87 9.05 -20.00
C GLY A 390 26.57 10.40 -19.34
N ILE A 391 25.54 11.09 -19.82
CA ILE A 391 25.01 12.36 -19.28
C ILE A 391 23.49 12.27 -19.12
#